data_AF-A0AB37Q3G2-F1
#
_entry.id   AF-A0AB37Q3G2-F1
#
_cell.length_a   1.000
_cell.length_b   1.000
_cell.length_c   1.000
_cell.angle_alpha   90.00
_cell.angle_beta   90.00
_cell.angle_gamma   90.00
#
_symmetry.space_group_name_H-M   'P 1'
#
loop_
_entity.id
_entity.type
_entity.pdbx_description
1 polymer ?
#
loop_
_entity_poly.entity_id
_entity_poly.type
_entity_poly.pdbx_seq_one_letter_code
_entity_poly.pdbx_strand_id
1 'polypeptide(L)'
;MKSIDKTPVWCIAFTFADEENNGFVTLGGAGWESQAEWEAQWAALPVAPLGNDDPANLIADKLDQAGDLIIDKRVTAETVERLLGRPLGELIAEGRARTPFTISQALERHPEMAAEFPSLAAIAQS
;
A
#
# COMPACT_ATOMS: atom_id res chain seq x y z
N MET A 1 1.30 -20.68 16.33
CA MET A 1 1.29 -19.27 16.76
C MET A 1 -0.16 -18.81 16.71
N LYS A 2 -0.74 -18.31 17.82
CA LYS A 2 -2.13 -17.82 17.78
C LYS A 2 -2.16 -16.60 16.85
N SER A 3 -3.02 -16.64 15.83
CA SER A 3 -3.44 -15.45 15.10
C SER A 3 -3.78 -14.38 16.13
N ILE A 4 -3.07 -13.25 16.10
CA ILE A 4 -3.57 -12.06 16.78
C ILE A 4 -4.84 -11.74 16.01
N ASP A 5 -6.00 -11.96 16.62
CA ASP A 5 -7.27 -11.48 16.07
C ASP A 5 -7.11 -9.97 15.91
N LYS A 6 -6.71 -9.54 14.70
CA LYS A 6 -6.70 -8.13 14.35
C LYS A 6 -8.18 -7.75 14.31
N THR A 7 -8.58 -6.90 15.24
CA THR A 7 -9.88 -6.26 15.17
C THR A 7 -10.03 -5.67 13.76
N PRO A 8 -11.05 -6.05 12.99
CA PRO A 8 -11.23 -5.55 11.63
C PRO A 8 -11.41 -4.04 11.68
N VAL A 9 -10.52 -3.31 11.02
CA VAL A 9 -10.52 -1.83 10.99
C VAL A 9 -10.72 -1.35 9.57
N TRP A 10 -11.57 -0.34 9.40
CA TRP A 10 -11.73 0.35 8.13
C TRP A 10 -10.45 1.10 7.82
N CYS A 11 -9.91 0.99 6.60
CA CYS A 11 -8.58 1.53 6.31
C CYS A 11 -8.59 2.48 5.11
N ILE A 12 -7.68 3.45 5.15
CA ILE A 12 -7.23 4.20 3.99
C ILE A 12 -5.72 4.06 3.94
N ALA A 13 -5.21 3.47 2.87
CA ALA A 13 -3.79 3.33 2.62
C ALA A 13 -3.33 4.31 1.54
N PHE A 14 -2.09 4.76 1.63
CA PHE A 14 -1.44 5.54 0.58
C PHE A 14 -0.44 4.66 -0.15
N THR A 15 -0.58 4.61 -1.47
CA THR A 15 0.20 3.75 -2.34
C THR A 15 0.88 4.60 -3.41
N PHE A 16 2.16 4.32 -3.64
CA PHE A 16 2.93 4.87 -4.75
C PHE A 16 3.00 3.83 -5.87
N ALA A 17 2.57 4.22 -7.08
CA ALA A 17 2.75 3.40 -8.26
C ALA A 17 4.18 3.60 -8.79
N ASP A 18 5.02 2.63 -8.48
CA ASP A 18 6.45 2.63 -8.73
C ASP A 18 6.75 2.04 -10.10
N GLU A 19 6.68 2.89 -11.12
CA GLU A 19 6.95 2.49 -12.51
C GLU A 19 8.38 1.97 -12.71
N GLU A 20 9.35 2.48 -11.95
CA GLU A 20 10.76 2.06 -12.01
C GLU A 20 10.93 0.58 -11.63
N ASN A 21 10.22 0.14 -10.60
CA ASN A 21 10.23 -1.25 -10.14
C ASN A 21 9.03 -2.08 -10.64
N ASN A 22 8.20 -1.51 -11.52
CA ASN A 22 6.97 -2.10 -12.04
C ASN A 22 6.07 -2.68 -10.92
N GLY A 23 5.81 -1.89 -9.88
CA GLY A 23 5.05 -2.35 -8.72
C GLY A 23 4.34 -1.26 -7.95
N PHE A 24 3.65 -1.66 -6.88
CA PHE A 24 2.96 -0.74 -5.99
C PHE A 24 3.61 -0.78 -4.61
N VAL A 25 3.83 0.40 -4.03
CA VAL A 25 4.52 0.57 -2.76
C VAL A 25 3.57 1.23 -1.76
N THR A 26 3.17 0.50 -0.73
CA THR A 26 2.40 1.08 0.37
C THR A 26 3.30 1.97 1.23
N LEU A 27 2.95 3.25 1.31
CA LEU A 27 3.66 4.29 2.05
C LEU A 27 3.21 4.39 3.51
N GLY A 28 1.99 3.95 3.80
CA GLY A 28 1.37 4.04 5.10
C GLY A 28 -0.15 4.19 4.98
N GLY A 29 -0.80 4.59 6.06
CA GLY A 29 -2.24 4.76 6.10
C GLY A 29 -2.74 4.96 7.51
N ALA A 30 -4.06 5.01 7.65
CA ALA A 30 -4.74 5.05 8.93
C ALA A 30 -5.91 4.05 8.94
N GLY A 31 -6.27 3.62 10.15
CA GLY A 31 -7.38 2.72 10.40
C GLY A 31 -8.40 3.36 11.34
N TRP A 32 -9.67 3.03 11.17
CA TRP A 32 -10.80 3.54 11.94
C TRP A 32 -11.69 2.41 12.42
N GLU A 33 -12.19 2.53 13.66
CA GLU A 33 -13.17 1.60 14.22
C GLU A 33 -14.58 1.85 13.67
N SER A 34 -14.90 3.11 13.34
CA SER A 34 -16.21 3.52 12.84
C SER A 34 -16.21 3.70 11.32
N GLN A 35 -17.16 3.06 10.63
CA GLN A 35 -17.39 3.26 9.20
C GLN A 35 -17.71 4.73 8.89
N ALA A 36 -18.50 5.39 9.75
CA ALA A 36 -18.91 6.78 9.52
C ALA A 36 -17.72 7.75 9.58
N GLU A 37 -16.77 7.50 10.48
CA GLU A 37 -15.55 8.33 10.57
C GLU A 37 -14.65 8.08 9.35
N TRP A 38 -14.44 6.81 8.98
CA TRP A 38 -13.71 6.46 7.77
C TRP A 38 -14.30 7.06 6.50
N GLU A 39 -15.63 7.05 6.34
CA GLU A 39 -16.32 7.69 5.21
C GLU A 39 -16.12 9.22 5.23
N ALA A 40 -16.18 9.85 6.39
CA ALA A 40 -15.93 11.28 6.52
C ALA A 40 -14.48 11.64 6.15
N GLN A 41 -13.50 10.86 6.61
CA GLN A 41 -12.09 11.06 6.25
C GLN A 41 -11.86 10.85 4.75
N TRP A 42 -12.46 9.80 4.16
CA TRP A 42 -12.39 9.55 2.72
C TRP A 42 -12.99 10.68 1.89
N ALA A 43 -14.12 11.23 2.32
CA ALA A 43 -14.77 12.36 1.65
C ALA A 43 -13.94 13.65 1.75
N ALA A 44 -13.24 13.85 2.86
CA ALA A 44 -12.38 15.01 3.10
C ALA A 44 -11.03 14.97 2.35
N LEU A 45 -10.62 13.80 1.83
CA LEU A 45 -9.37 13.68 1.08
C LEU A 45 -9.42 14.49 -0.23
N PRO A 46 -8.48 15.43 -0.42
CA PRO A 46 -8.38 16.18 -1.66
C PRO A 46 -7.91 15.27 -2.79
N VAL A 47 -8.58 15.38 -3.94
CA VAL A 47 -8.18 14.68 -5.17
C VAL A 47 -7.12 15.51 -5.88
N ALA A 48 -6.09 14.85 -6.42
CA ALA A 48 -5.07 15.49 -7.24
C ALA A 48 -5.72 16.18 -8.44
N PRO A 49 -5.47 17.49 -8.68
CA PRO A 49 -6.08 18.22 -9.79
C PRO A 49 -5.74 17.65 -11.18
N LEU A 50 -4.57 17.04 -11.30
CA LEU A 50 -4.08 16.42 -12.53
C LEU A 50 -4.58 14.97 -12.69
N GLY A 51 -5.24 14.39 -11.69
CA GLY A 51 -5.74 13.02 -11.76
C GLY A 51 -4.64 12.02 -12.10
N ASN A 52 -4.83 11.27 -13.19
CA ASN A 52 -3.85 10.28 -13.67
C ASN A 52 -2.60 10.90 -14.29
N ASP A 53 -2.62 12.19 -14.63
CA ASP A 53 -1.47 12.91 -15.17
C ASP A 53 -0.58 13.51 -14.08
N ASP A 54 -0.89 13.27 -12.79
CA ASP A 54 -0.07 13.73 -11.68
C ASP A 54 1.27 12.97 -11.63
N PRO A 55 2.42 13.65 -11.75
CA PRO A 55 3.72 13.01 -11.84
C PRO A 55 4.16 12.33 -10.54
N ALA A 56 3.52 12.62 -9.40
CA ALA A 56 3.83 11.93 -8.15
C ALA A 56 3.31 10.49 -8.14
N ASN A 57 2.32 10.16 -9.00
CA ASN A 57 1.72 8.83 -9.16
C ASN A 57 1.27 8.19 -7.82
N LEU A 58 0.64 9.01 -6.97
CA LEU A 58 0.16 8.61 -5.64
C LEU A 58 -1.33 8.31 -5.65
N ILE A 59 -1.70 7.30 -4.87
CA ILE A 59 -3.05 6.75 -4.78
C ILE A 59 -3.42 6.66 -3.30
N ALA A 60 -4.63 7.10 -2.97
CA ALA A 60 -5.28 6.76 -1.70
C ALA A 60 -6.26 5.62 -1.97
N ASP A 61 -6.07 4.50 -1.29
CA ASP A 61 -6.86 3.28 -1.43
C ASP A 61 -7.85 3.20 -0.27
N LYS A 62 -9.15 3.18 -0.58
CA LYS A 62 -10.22 2.98 0.40
C LYS A 62 -10.44 1.48 0.57
N LEU A 63 -10.08 0.95 1.73
CA LEU A 63 -10.14 -0.49 2.02
C LEU A 63 -11.25 -0.81 3.02
N ASP A 64 -11.91 -1.95 2.83
CA ASP A 64 -12.88 -2.48 3.79
C ASP A 64 -12.19 -3.09 5.03
N GLN A 65 -12.99 -3.70 5.91
CA GLN A 65 -12.50 -4.35 7.13
C GLN A 65 -11.66 -5.61 6.89
N ALA A 66 -11.78 -6.26 5.73
CA ALA A 66 -10.93 -7.37 5.32
C ALA A 66 -9.61 -6.89 4.71
N GLY A 67 -9.51 -5.59 4.41
CA GLY A 67 -8.40 -4.99 3.69
C GLY A 67 -8.58 -5.03 2.18
N ASP A 68 -9.78 -5.36 1.69
CA ASP A 68 -10.08 -5.40 0.26
C ASP A 68 -10.32 -3.99 -0.27
N LEU A 69 -9.77 -3.70 -1.45
CA LEU A 69 -9.95 -2.42 -2.12
C LEU A 69 -11.41 -2.23 -2.54
N ILE A 70 -12.03 -1.15 -2.09
CA ILE A 70 -13.35 -0.71 -2.53
C ILE A 70 -13.23 0.28 -3.69
N ILE A 71 -12.42 1.33 -3.50
CA ILE A 71 -12.24 2.42 -4.46
C ILE A 71 -10.94 3.16 -4.17
N ASP A 72 -10.37 3.81 -5.19
CA ASP A 72 -9.18 4.63 -5.07
C ASP A 72 -9.40 6.09 -5.52
N LYS A 73 -8.43 6.95 -5.17
CA LYS A 73 -8.33 8.35 -5.62
C LYS A 73 -6.88 8.71 -5.85
N ARG A 74 -6.62 9.54 -6.87
CA ARG A 74 -5.31 10.19 -7.03
C ARG A 74 -5.15 11.30 -6.00
N VAL A 75 -3.98 11.39 -5.37
CA VAL A 75 -3.65 12.39 -4.35
C VAL A 75 -2.32 13.05 -4.65
N THR A 76 -2.09 14.25 -4.11
CA THR A 76 -0.82 14.97 -4.32
C THR A 76 0.24 14.53 -3.30
N ALA A 77 1.51 14.77 -3.63
CA ALA A 77 2.63 14.60 -2.69
C ALA A 77 2.39 15.35 -1.36
N GLU A 78 1.99 16.62 -1.44
CA GLU A 78 1.68 17.45 -0.27
C GLU A 78 0.61 16.81 0.63
N THR A 79 -0.41 16.20 0.04
CA THR A 79 -1.48 15.52 0.79
C THR A 79 -0.92 14.34 1.57
N VAL A 80 -0.11 13.50 0.92
CA VAL A 80 0.51 12.33 1.55
C VAL A 80 1.47 12.74 2.66
N GLU A 81 2.37 13.69 2.40
CA GLU A 81 3.34 14.17 3.39
C GLU A 81 2.66 14.78 4.61
N ARG A 82 1.61 15.59 4.40
CA ARG A 82 0.83 16.18 5.48
C ARG A 82 0.15 15.12 6.34
N LEU A 83 -0.45 14.10 5.72
CA LEU A 83 -1.22 13.08 6.44
C LEU A 83 -0.34 12.05 7.14
N LEU A 84 0.79 11.70 6.54
CA LEU A 84 1.75 10.74 7.10
C LEU A 84 2.83 11.41 7.97
N GLY A 85 2.92 12.75 7.96
CA GLY A 85 3.82 13.53 8.78
C GLY A 85 5.30 13.34 8.45
N ARG A 86 5.62 12.88 7.24
CA ARG A 86 6.97 12.52 6.80
C ARG A 86 7.22 12.91 5.34
N PRO A 87 8.47 13.21 4.95
CA PRO A 87 8.81 13.49 3.56
C PRO A 87 8.52 12.31 2.63
N LEU A 88 8.01 12.59 1.43
CA LEU A 88 7.59 11.56 0.46
C LEU A 88 8.76 10.66 0.05
N GLY A 89 9.94 11.25 -0.16
CA GLY A 89 11.14 10.49 -0.54
C GLY A 89 11.54 9.43 0.50
N GLU A 90 11.37 9.72 1.79
CA GLU A 90 11.63 8.74 2.85
C GLU A 90 10.58 7.63 2.86
N LEU A 91 9.31 7.99 2.70
CA LEU A 91 8.20 7.04 2.65
C LEU A 91 8.36 6.06 1.47
N ILE A 92 8.72 6.58 0.28
CA ILE A 92 8.96 5.77 -0.91
C ILE A 92 10.17 4.85 -0.69
N ALA A 93 11.29 5.38 -0.19
CA ALA A 93 12.49 4.58 0.03
C ALA A 93 12.25 3.45 1.05
N GLU A 94 11.56 3.75 2.15
CA GLU A 94 11.20 2.77 3.18
C GLU A 94 10.21 1.73 2.65
N GLY A 95 9.21 2.16 1.89
CA GLY A 95 8.25 1.27 1.25
C GLY A 95 8.93 0.34 0.24
N ARG A 96 9.79 0.86 -0.65
CA ARG A 96 10.58 0.06 -1.61
C ARG A 96 11.43 -1.00 -0.90
N ALA A 97 12.04 -0.67 0.24
CA ALA A 97 12.81 -1.63 1.02
C ALA A 97 11.97 -2.77 1.65
N ARG A 98 10.65 -2.60 1.75
CA ARG A 98 9.72 -3.59 2.31
C ARG A 98 8.98 -4.38 1.24
N THR A 99 8.82 -3.82 0.05
CA THR A 99 8.09 -4.44 -1.06
C THR A 99 9.01 -5.38 -1.84
N PRO A 100 8.71 -6.68 -1.92
CA PRO A 100 9.30 -7.53 -2.94
C PRO A 100 8.66 -7.22 -4.30
N PHE A 101 9.48 -6.87 -5.29
CA PHE A 101 9.04 -6.59 -6.66
C PHE A 101 9.17 -7.81 -7.58
N THR A 102 9.90 -8.84 -7.14
CA THR A 102 10.08 -10.09 -7.87
C THR A 102 9.73 -11.30 -7.00
N ILE A 103 9.41 -12.43 -7.65
CA ILE A 103 9.17 -13.71 -6.95
C ILE A 103 10.42 -14.12 -6.15
N SER A 104 11.62 -13.94 -6.69
CA SER A 104 12.86 -14.26 -5.97
C SER A 104 12.97 -13.45 -4.67
N GLN A 105 12.74 -12.13 -4.72
CA GLN A 105 12.75 -11.28 -3.54
C GLN A 105 11.66 -11.67 -2.51
N ALA A 106 10.48 -12.07 -2.99
CA ALA A 106 9.41 -12.53 -2.12
C ALA A 106 9.80 -13.83 -1.38
N LEU A 107 10.40 -14.78 -2.08
CA LEU A 107 10.84 -16.06 -1.51
C LEU A 107 12.05 -15.92 -0.59
N GLU A 108 12.98 -14.99 -0.88
CA GLU A 108 14.08 -14.65 0.03
C GLU A 108 13.57 -14.10 1.37
N ARG A 109 12.51 -13.29 1.32
CA ARG A 109 11.89 -12.69 2.50
C ARG A 109 10.99 -13.68 3.26
N HIS A 110 10.34 -14.58 2.54
CA HIS A 110 9.35 -15.55 3.04
C HIS A 110 9.70 -16.97 2.59
N PRO A 111 10.77 -17.58 3.16
CA PRO A 111 11.22 -18.91 2.75
C PRO A 111 10.16 -20.00 2.96
N GLU A 112 9.20 -19.79 3.88
CA GLU A 112 8.04 -20.66 4.07
C GLU A 112 7.19 -20.80 2.80
N MET A 113 7.07 -19.74 1.99
CA MET A 113 6.31 -19.77 0.74
C MET A 113 6.99 -20.67 -0.30
N ALA A 114 8.30 -20.84 -0.27
CA ALA A 114 9.01 -21.74 -1.18
C ALA A 114 8.62 -23.21 -0.94
N ALA A 115 8.30 -23.56 0.31
CA ALA A 115 7.85 -24.90 0.67
C ALA A 115 6.39 -25.15 0.27
N GLU A 116 5.53 -24.14 0.38
CA GLU A 116 4.11 -24.23 -0.01
C GLU A 116 3.91 -24.15 -1.53
N PHE A 117 4.79 -23.43 -2.25
CA PHE A 117 4.70 -23.22 -3.70
C PHE A 117 6.01 -23.59 -4.42
N PRO A 118 6.30 -24.90 -4.57
CA PRO A 118 7.56 -25.37 -5.19
C PRO A 118 7.76 -24.89 -6.63
N SER A 119 6.68 -24.64 -7.38
CA SER A 119 6.74 -24.11 -8.74
C SER A 119 7.26 -22.66 -8.79
N LEU A 120 6.95 -21.83 -7.80
CA LEU A 120 7.48 -20.47 -7.69
C LEU A 120 8.97 -20.48 -7.36
N ALA A 121 9.41 -21.41 -6.51
CA ALA A 121 10.81 -21.60 -6.20
C ALA A 121 11.65 -22.01 -7.41
N ALA A 122 11.10 -22.80 -8.32
CA ALA A 122 11.77 -23.17 -9.57
C ALA A 122 11.94 -21.98 -10.53
N ILE A 123 10.94 -21.09 -10.62
CA ILE A 123 10.99 -19.87 -11.45
C ILE A 123 11.99 -18.85 -10.89
N ALA A 124 12.15 -18.78 -9.57
CA ALA A 124 13.11 -17.86 -8.95
C ALA A 124 14.59 -18.23 -9.16
N GLN A 125 14.88 -19.47 -9.58
CA GLN A 125 16.23 -20.02 -9.78
C GLN A 125 16.67 -20.07 -11.25
N SER A 126 15.77 -19.75 -12.18
CA SER A 126 16.02 -19.70 -13.63
C SER A 126 16.34 -18.29 -14.10
#